data_AF-A0A1M5KNJ9-F1
#
_entry.id   AF-A0A1M5KNJ9-F1
#
_cell.length_a   1.000
_cell.length_b   1.000
_cell.length_c   1.000
_cell.angle_alpha   90.00
_cell.angle_beta   90.00
_cell.angle_gamma   90.00
#
_symmetry.space_group_name_H-M   'P 1'
#
loop_
_entity.id
_entity.type
_entity.pdbx_description
1 polymer ?
#
loop_
_entity_poly.entity_id
_entity_poly.type
_entity_poly.pdbx_seq_one_letter_code
_entity_poly.pdbx_strand_id
1 'polypeptide(L)'
;MEELDRQNRAFEKRLKRQVIGKPHRFLAIAPLGFEQTFVREFNTLGIQTTICDPGIAQASNRPQVVGDGKVEFTAKITEAWKAVAYTRVANRIMMHIADFKAENFRDLEKKASEIPWELYLHHTEAPHHRHTEALRSKASVSTEQSMDSLAPAGLRNDNQTEEPQIHIHVTCKHSRLYHSDAVAERLYKVIEGGSLPLASATRHPRPFDMLRAGSGGDLPVSFTTPSAGGQHLGACSLVRMATKVGTPRNAPPQNLYVTLVDDRCTLWLDLAGEELYKRGHERFVNDAPLKETIAAAMLFEAIEFATAPSLDPSTTPSRASLRMTQCCLLDLMSGSGTFSLEAAYMASGLIPGKCRDFALKHQPAFKPATWKHIVSSMDSLAPTGLRNDYKKAQVCPIAKIITSDISERAVNIIRHNVECSPLAQSPTCEQTATSISPQLRDFFTYTAKEIADACCARNNASIPATRDKDKHATCDKHAASDNDTQPVIVLNPPYGKRLDFDAPALYTRIGKKLAELARELEPFGKKLTVAILAPNDDPRPGSKFTCTANLLRECPALDPQRNPSARRIATSHGGLGLGAFIAQI
;
A
#
# COMPACT_ATOMS: atom_id res chain seq x y z
N MET A 1 -25.34 -16.03 35.18
CA MET A 1 -25.76 -15.22 34.01
C MET A 1 -25.69 -13.73 34.32
N GLU A 2 -26.32 -13.25 35.39
CA GLU A 2 -26.30 -11.82 35.78
C GLU A 2 -24.91 -11.26 36.07
N GLU A 3 -24.02 -12.04 36.68
CA GLU A 3 -22.64 -11.63 36.97
C GLU A 3 -21.82 -11.40 35.69
N LEU A 4 -21.92 -12.33 34.73
CA LEU A 4 -21.25 -12.23 33.44
C LEU A 4 -21.76 -11.03 32.64
N ASP A 5 -23.07 -10.80 32.67
CA ASP A 5 -23.71 -9.65 32.02
C ASP A 5 -23.29 -8.32 32.68
N ARG A 6 -23.12 -8.30 34.00
CA ARG A 6 -22.56 -7.16 34.73
C ARG A 6 -21.09 -6.89 34.35
N GLN A 7 -20.27 -7.93 34.26
CA GLN A 7 -18.86 -7.83 33.85
C GLN A 7 -18.72 -7.34 32.41
N ASN A 8 -19.54 -7.86 31.49
CA ASN A 8 -19.59 -7.40 30.09
C ASN A 8 -19.98 -5.92 29.98
N ARG A 9 -21.00 -5.47 30.73
CA ARG A 9 -21.36 -4.05 30.80
C ARG A 9 -20.22 -3.17 31.33
N ALA A 10 -19.52 -3.63 32.36
CA ALA A 10 -18.39 -2.91 32.93
C ALA A 10 -17.22 -2.80 31.94
N PHE A 11 -16.92 -3.90 31.25
CA PHE A 11 -15.94 -3.96 30.16
C PHE A 11 -16.30 -2.99 29.03
N GLU A 12 -17.53 -3.07 28.51
CA GLU A 12 -18.00 -2.17 27.45
C GLU A 12 -17.89 -0.69 27.86
N LYS A 13 -18.21 -0.37 29.12
CA LYS A 13 -18.10 1.01 29.64
C LYS A 13 -16.64 1.46 29.68
N ARG A 14 -15.71 0.59 30.08
CA ARG A 14 -14.26 0.87 30.05
C ARG A 14 -13.78 1.05 28.61
N LEU A 15 -14.14 0.16 27.69
CA LEU A 15 -13.80 0.21 26.28
C LEU A 15 -14.31 1.51 25.62
N LYS A 16 -15.58 1.87 25.87
CA LYS A 16 -16.18 3.13 25.39
C LYS A 16 -15.44 4.35 25.93
N ARG A 17 -15.08 4.36 27.21
CA ARG A 17 -14.42 5.50 27.86
C ARG A 17 -12.94 5.65 27.46
N GLN A 18 -12.20 4.55 27.40
CA GLN A 18 -10.74 4.56 27.29
C GLN A 18 -10.26 4.43 25.84
N VAL A 19 -10.98 3.69 25.00
CA VAL A 19 -10.57 3.43 23.62
C VAL A 19 -11.45 4.18 22.63
N ILE A 20 -12.76 3.94 22.61
CA ILE A 20 -13.63 4.48 21.53
C ILE A 20 -13.86 5.99 21.66
N GLY A 21 -14.09 6.47 22.89
CA GLY A 21 -14.47 7.86 23.15
C GLY A 21 -13.30 8.85 23.18
N LYS A 22 -12.08 8.37 23.41
CA LYS A 22 -10.87 9.20 23.52
C LYS A 22 -10.11 9.21 22.19
N PRO A 23 -9.51 10.35 21.79
CA PRO A 23 -8.55 10.34 20.70
C PRO A 23 -7.24 9.65 21.11
N HIS A 24 -6.61 8.96 20.16
CA HIS A 24 -5.34 8.27 20.32
C HIS A 24 -4.31 8.81 19.34
N ARG A 25 -3.04 8.63 19.69
CA ARG A 25 -1.93 8.89 18.78
C ARG A 25 -1.78 7.70 17.83
N PHE A 26 -1.57 7.99 16.55
CA PHE A 26 -1.32 7.03 15.50
C PHE A 26 -0.03 7.36 14.78
N LEU A 27 0.66 6.32 14.31
CA LEU A 27 1.82 6.40 13.46
C LEU A 27 1.50 5.74 12.12
N ALA A 28 1.48 6.52 11.05
CA ALA A 28 1.44 6.04 9.68
C ALA A 28 2.85 5.88 9.14
N ILE A 29 3.10 4.74 8.49
CA ILE A 29 4.33 4.47 7.77
C ILE A 29 4.08 4.77 6.28
N ALA A 30 4.76 5.76 5.73
CA ALA A 30 4.69 6.13 4.31
C ALA A 30 5.97 5.66 3.58
N PRO A 31 5.94 5.52 2.24
CA PRO A 31 7.16 5.39 1.46
C PRO A 31 8.10 6.57 1.71
N LEU A 32 9.40 6.29 1.81
CA LEU A 32 10.42 7.31 2.05
C LEU A 32 10.31 8.45 1.04
N GLY A 33 10.30 9.69 1.54
CA GLY A 33 10.19 10.92 0.74
C GLY A 33 8.77 11.33 0.38
N PHE A 34 7.78 10.44 0.53
CA PHE A 34 6.37 10.70 0.22
C PHE A 34 5.51 10.99 1.47
N GLU A 35 6.14 11.33 2.60
CA GLU A 35 5.46 11.64 3.86
C GLU A 35 4.54 12.86 3.69
N GLN A 36 5.01 13.89 2.98
CA GLN A 36 4.20 15.07 2.67
C GLN A 36 3.06 14.76 1.70
N THR A 37 3.26 13.82 0.78
CA THR A 37 2.21 13.35 -0.12
C THR A 37 1.11 12.63 0.66
N PHE A 38 1.47 11.79 1.63
CA PHE A 38 0.52 11.18 2.56
C PHE A 38 -0.21 12.22 3.40
N VAL A 39 0.47 13.26 3.91
CA VAL A 39 -0.18 14.37 4.64
C VAL A 39 -1.25 15.05 3.77
N ARG A 40 -0.97 15.31 2.49
CA ARG A 40 -1.94 15.91 1.55
C ARG A 40 -3.10 14.96 1.24
N GLU A 41 -2.84 13.67 1.01
CA GLU A 41 -3.88 12.64 0.87
C GLU A 41 -4.78 12.61 2.10
N PHE A 42 -4.18 12.53 3.30
CA PHE A 42 -4.88 12.44 4.57
C PHE A 42 -5.84 13.62 4.78
N ASN A 43 -5.38 14.84 4.47
CA ASN A 43 -6.22 16.04 4.56
C ASN A 43 -7.37 16.02 3.54
N THR A 44 -7.11 15.50 2.34
CA THR A 44 -8.13 15.36 1.28
C THR A 44 -9.23 14.36 1.64
N LEU A 45 -8.88 13.30 2.39
CA LEU A 45 -9.84 12.34 2.93
C LEU A 45 -10.75 12.92 4.02
N GLY A 46 -10.46 14.14 4.50
CA GLY A 46 -11.25 14.83 5.52
C GLY A 46 -11.31 14.08 6.85
N ILE A 47 -10.24 13.37 7.19
CA ILE A 47 -10.10 12.63 8.44
C ILE A 47 -9.95 13.64 9.58
N GLN A 48 -10.82 13.53 10.59
CA GLN A 48 -10.84 14.50 11.69
C GLN A 48 -9.75 14.19 12.71
N THR A 49 -8.79 15.12 12.84
CA THR A 49 -7.70 15.08 13.80
C THR A 49 -7.98 16.00 15.00
N THR A 50 -7.40 15.66 16.14
CA THR A 50 -7.56 16.38 17.40
C THR A 50 -6.21 16.55 18.09
N ILE A 51 -6.09 17.55 18.95
CA ILE A 51 -4.90 17.76 19.77
C ILE A 51 -4.92 16.74 20.93
N CYS A 52 -3.85 15.95 21.09
CA CYS A 52 -3.75 14.93 22.13
C CYS A 52 -3.50 15.51 23.53
N ASP A 53 -2.86 16.67 23.64
CA ASP A 53 -2.57 17.35 24.90
C ASP A 53 -2.26 18.84 24.68
N PRO A 54 -3.07 19.78 25.19
CA PRO A 54 -2.82 21.22 25.03
C PRO A 54 -1.51 21.71 25.66
N GLY A 55 -0.89 20.92 26.55
CA GLY A 55 0.33 21.29 27.26
C GLY A 55 1.65 21.02 26.52
N ILE A 56 1.62 20.35 25.36
CA ILE A 56 2.82 20.07 24.56
C ILE A 56 2.96 21.14 23.47
N ALA A 57 4.07 21.88 23.48
CA ALA A 57 4.34 23.00 22.56
C ALA A 57 4.36 22.64 21.06
N GLN A 58 4.29 21.35 20.70
CA GLN A 58 4.24 20.82 19.33
C GLN A 58 2.91 20.10 19.00
N ALA A 59 1.87 20.25 19.82
CA ALA A 59 0.61 19.55 19.62
C ALA A 59 -0.17 20.14 18.43
N SER A 60 -0.02 19.51 17.25
CA SER A 60 -0.70 19.89 16.03
C SER A 60 -2.05 19.18 15.91
N ASN A 61 -3.06 19.90 15.41
CA ASN A 61 -4.32 19.30 14.99
C ASN A 61 -4.25 18.73 13.56
N ARG A 62 -3.06 18.56 12.99
CA ARG A 62 -2.83 18.02 11.64
C ARG A 62 -1.76 16.92 11.68
N PRO A 63 -1.80 15.95 10.75
CA PRO A 63 -0.72 14.97 10.61
C PRO A 63 0.63 15.66 10.43
N GLN A 64 1.66 15.16 11.11
CA GLN A 64 3.02 15.72 11.13
C GLN A 64 4.03 14.67 10.71
N VAL A 65 5.00 15.06 9.87
CA VAL A 65 6.15 14.22 9.56
C VAL A 65 7.10 14.27 10.76
N VAL A 66 7.33 13.12 11.39
CA VAL A 66 8.18 13.00 12.60
C VAL A 66 9.52 12.33 12.33
N GLY A 67 9.73 11.88 11.11
CA GLY A 67 10.97 11.28 10.63
C GLY A 67 10.77 10.56 9.31
N ASP A 68 11.85 9.97 8.81
CA ASP A 68 11.87 9.23 7.55
C ASP A 68 10.81 8.13 7.52
N GLY A 69 9.91 8.21 6.55
CA GLY A 69 8.77 7.31 6.36
C GLY A 69 7.72 7.36 7.47
N LYS A 70 7.75 8.34 8.39
CA LYS A 70 6.91 8.36 9.60
C LYS A 70 6.06 9.62 9.69
N VAL A 71 4.75 9.44 9.74
CA VAL A 71 3.78 10.52 9.94
C VAL A 71 2.92 10.22 11.17
N GLU A 72 2.95 11.10 12.17
CA GLU A 72 2.11 10.98 13.35
C GLU A 72 0.87 11.88 13.25
N PHE A 73 -0.25 11.38 13.76
CA PHE A 73 -1.48 12.14 13.91
C PHE A 73 -2.26 11.66 15.12
N THR A 74 -3.18 12.48 15.62
CA THR A 74 -4.08 12.10 16.72
C THR A 74 -5.52 12.20 16.25
N ALA A 75 -6.30 11.15 16.45
CA ALA A 75 -7.69 11.08 16.01
C ALA A 75 -8.51 10.12 16.87
N LYS A 76 -9.83 10.08 16.69
CA LYS A 76 -10.64 8.98 17.23
C LYS A 76 -10.37 7.68 16.47
N ILE A 77 -10.55 6.53 17.10
CA ILE A 77 -10.29 5.22 16.47
C ILE A 77 -11.11 5.01 15.19
N THR A 78 -12.33 5.54 15.12
CA THR A 78 -13.19 5.47 13.93
C THR A 78 -12.66 6.29 12.75
N GLU A 79 -11.96 7.40 13.03
CA GLU A 79 -11.30 8.22 12.00
C GLU A 79 -10.02 7.53 11.50
N ALA A 80 -9.30 6.82 12.38
CA ALA A 80 -8.18 5.98 11.97
C ALA A 80 -8.64 4.79 11.09
N TRP A 81 -9.82 4.21 11.33
CA TRP A 81 -10.39 3.20 10.43
C TRP A 81 -10.67 3.76 9.03
N LYS A 82 -11.12 5.02 8.91
CA LYS A 82 -11.22 5.69 7.61
C LYS A 82 -9.84 5.83 6.97
N ALA A 83 -8.84 6.28 7.73
CA ALA A 83 -7.47 6.39 7.22
C ALA A 83 -6.97 5.05 6.63
N VAL A 84 -7.16 3.94 7.36
CA VAL A 84 -6.77 2.59 6.94
C VAL A 84 -7.52 2.12 5.70
N ALA A 85 -8.82 2.40 5.62
CA ALA A 85 -9.63 1.96 4.49
C ALA A 85 -9.31 2.72 3.19
N TYR A 86 -9.02 4.02 3.29
CA TYR A 86 -8.97 4.92 2.13
C TYR A 86 -7.55 5.24 1.63
N THR A 87 -6.54 5.24 2.51
CA THR A 87 -5.19 5.66 2.11
C THR A 87 -4.61 4.77 1.00
N ARG A 88 -4.05 5.42 -0.01
CA ARG A 88 -3.27 4.78 -1.07
C ARG A 88 -1.78 4.91 -0.80
N VAL A 89 -1.34 5.91 -0.04
CA VAL A 89 0.09 6.18 0.19
C VAL A 89 0.65 5.43 1.40
N ALA A 90 -0.07 5.35 2.53
CA ALA A 90 0.49 4.68 3.71
C ALA A 90 0.66 3.17 3.47
N ASN A 91 1.76 2.61 3.97
CA ASN A 91 2.04 1.18 4.03
C ASN A 91 1.44 0.53 5.29
N ARG A 92 1.31 1.29 6.38
CA ARG A 92 0.78 0.81 7.66
C ARG A 92 0.25 1.98 8.49
N ILE A 93 -0.76 1.74 9.32
CA ILE A 93 -1.20 2.68 10.36
C ILE A 93 -1.29 1.91 11.67
N MET A 94 -0.63 2.43 12.71
CA MET A 94 -0.55 1.80 14.02
C MET A 94 -1.05 2.75 15.09
N MET A 95 -1.76 2.23 16.09
CA MET A 95 -2.23 2.97 17.25
C MET A 95 -1.23 2.87 18.39
N HIS A 96 -0.86 3.99 18.98
CA HIS A 96 -0.04 4.01 20.18
C HIS A 96 -0.79 3.42 21.38
N ILE A 97 -0.22 2.41 22.04
CA ILE A 97 -0.76 1.83 23.27
C ILE A 97 -0.14 2.49 24.50
N ALA A 98 1.19 2.43 24.61
CA ALA A 98 1.90 2.85 25.81
C ALA A 98 3.35 3.24 25.52
N ASP A 99 3.89 4.05 26.42
CA ASP A 99 5.29 4.42 26.42
C ASP A 99 5.81 4.44 27.87
N PHE A 100 6.93 3.76 28.13
CA PHE A 100 7.57 3.71 29.43
C PHE A 100 9.07 3.41 29.33
N LYS A 101 9.81 3.76 30.38
CA LYS A 101 11.23 3.38 30.51
C LYS A 101 11.34 1.93 30.96
N ALA A 102 12.24 1.16 30.36
CA ALA A 102 12.56 -0.22 30.76
C ALA A 102 14.06 -0.49 30.57
N GLU A 103 14.81 -0.52 31.67
CA GLU A 103 16.26 -0.79 31.64
C GLU A 103 16.59 -2.28 31.78
N ASN A 104 15.64 -3.08 32.27
CA ASN A 104 15.76 -4.52 32.49
C ASN A 104 14.39 -5.22 32.28
N PHE A 105 14.39 -6.56 32.23
CA PHE A 105 13.17 -7.33 31.97
C PHE A 105 12.11 -7.18 33.07
N ARG A 106 12.50 -6.95 34.32
CA ARG A 106 11.55 -6.75 35.42
C ARG A 106 10.76 -5.45 35.25
N ASP A 107 11.43 -4.38 34.81
CA ASP A 107 10.78 -3.11 34.49
C ASP A 107 9.82 -3.28 33.31
N LEU A 108 10.26 -3.97 32.25
CA LEU A 108 9.44 -4.28 31.08
C LEU A 108 8.17 -5.06 31.47
N GLU A 109 8.33 -6.18 32.17
CA GLU A 109 7.21 -7.06 32.56
C GLU A 109 6.23 -6.35 33.49
N LYS A 110 6.75 -5.61 34.48
CA LYS A 110 5.93 -4.82 35.40
C LYS A 110 5.14 -3.73 34.68
N LYS A 111 5.79 -2.97 33.80
CA LYS A 111 5.12 -1.87 33.08
C LYS A 111 4.15 -2.39 32.02
N ALA A 112 4.47 -3.50 31.37
CA ALA A 112 3.57 -4.15 30.43
C ALA A 112 2.33 -4.74 31.13
N SER A 113 2.44 -5.26 32.36
CA SER A 113 1.27 -5.80 33.10
C SER A 113 0.32 -4.74 33.63
N GLU A 114 0.77 -3.48 33.73
CA GLU A 114 -0.10 -2.33 34.04
C GLU A 114 -1.03 -1.94 32.87
N ILE A 115 -0.77 -2.45 31.65
CA ILE A 115 -1.57 -2.15 30.46
C ILE A 115 -2.84 -3.01 30.44
N PRO A 116 -4.04 -2.43 30.24
CA PRO A 116 -5.29 -3.18 30.13
C PRO A 116 -5.41 -3.83 28.74
N TRP A 117 -4.65 -4.90 28.49
CA TRP A 117 -4.55 -5.58 27.20
C TRP A 117 -5.90 -6.04 26.64
N GLU A 118 -6.86 -6.37 27.51
CA GLU A 118 -8.22 -6.77 27.12
C GLU A 118 -8.99 -5.69 26.35
N LEU A 119 -8.55 -4.43 26.42
CA LEU A 119 -9.16 -3.33 25.67
C LEU A 119 -8.66 -3.24 24.22
N TYR A 120 -7.54 -3.91 23.90
CA TYR A 120 -6.80 -3.76 22.64
C TYR A 120 -6.71 -5.05 21.84
N LEU A 121 -6.51 -6.17 22.53
CA LEU A 121 -6.30 -7.49 21.95
C LEU A 121 -7.50 -8.38 22.28
N HIS A 122 -7.89 -9.24 21.34
CA HIS A 122 -8.85 -10.29 21.64
C HIS A 122 -8.14 -11.39 22.41
N HIS A 123 -8.56 -11.62 23.66
CA HIS A 123 -8.17 -12.81 24.41
C HIS A 123 -9.06 -13.97 23.98
N THR A 124 -8.46 -15.07 23.51
CA THR A 124 -9.15 -16.35 23.45
C THR A 124 -9.46 -16.76 24.88
N GLU A 125 -10.73 -16.70 25.29
CA GLU A 125 -11.16 -17.53 26.41
C GLU A 125 -10.87 -18.98 26.00
N ALA A 126 -9.93 -19.64 26.68
CA ALA A 126 -9.77 -21.08 26.57
C ALA A 126 -11.17 -21.72 26.69
N PRO A 127 -11.53 -22.70 25.85
CA PRO A 127 -12.91 -23.18 25.77
C PRO A 127 -13.35 -23.70 27.14
N HIS A 128 -14.11 -22.89 27.87
CA HIS A 128 -14.81 -23.34 29.05
C HIS A 128 -15.72 -24.48 28.61
N HIS A 129 -15.44 -25.68 29.14
CA HIS A 129 -16.14 -26.93 28.89
C HIS A 129 -17.62 -26.70 28.54
N ARG A 130 -17.94 -26.71 27.24
CA ARG A 130 -19.31 -26.98 26.81
C ARG A 130 -19.56 -28.43 27.22
N HIS A 131 -20.29 -28.60 28.32
CA HIS A 131 -20.98 -29.85 28.61
C HIS A 131 -21.92 -30.13 27.44
N THR A 132 -21.45 -30.87 26.45
CA THR A 132 -22.32 -31.57 25.52
C THR A 132 -22.66 -32.90 26.16
N GLU A 133 -23.86 -32.99 26.73
CA GLU A 133 -24.50 -34.27 27.02
C GLU A 133 -24.65 -35.03 25.71
N ALA A 134 -23.70 -35.93 25.43
CA ALA A 134 -23.83 -36.89 24.36
C ALA A 134 -24.67 -38.07 24.88
N LEU A 135 -25.90 -38.16 24.37
CA LEU A 135 -26.77 -39.31 24.45
C LEU A 135 -25.99 -40.60 24.13
N ARG A 136 -25.87 -41.47 25.14
CA ARG A 136 -25.47 -42.87 24.99
C ARG A 136 -26.49 -43.59 24.13
N SER A 137 -26.08 -44.09 22.96
CA SER A 137 -26.66 -45.30 22.37
C SER A 137 -25.56 -46.28 21.98
N LYS A 138 -25.76 -47.51 22.44
CA LYS A 138 -24.88 -48.69 22.41
C LYS A 138 -24.73 -49.28 21.00
N ALA A 139 -23.53 -49.79 20.70
CA ALA A 139 -23.24 -51.04 19.96
C ALA A 139 -21.70 -51.16 19.89
N SER A 140 -20.98 -51.99 20.66
CA SER A 140 -20.88 -53.47 20.70
C SER A 140 -20.09 -54.09 19.53
N VAL A 141 -18.98 -54.76 19.91
CA VAL A 141 -18.32 -55.93 19.28
C VAL A 141 -17.10 -55.69 18.35
N SER A 142 -15.94 -56.10 18.92
CA SER A 142 -14.70 -56.73 18.41
C SER A 142 -14.50 -57.06 16.93
N THR A 143 -13.26 -56.95 16.41
CA THR A 143 -12.23 -58.04 16.28
C THR A 143 -11.03 -57.54 15.45
N GLU A 144 -9.87 -58.18 15.65
CA GLU A 144 -8.54 -57.89 15.10
C GLU A 144 -8.32 -58.15 13.59
N GLN A 145 -7.22 -57.53 13.09
CA GLN A 145 -6.20 -58.03 12.14
C GLN A 145 -6.29 -57.79 10.61
N SER A 146 -5.11 -57.40 10.10
CA SER A 146 -4.47 -57.59 8.77
C SER A 146 -4.66 -56.57 7.62
N MET A 147 -3.49 -56.26 7.03
CA MET A 147 -3.17 -55.41 5.88
C MET A 147 -3.81 -55.88 4.57
N ASP A 148 -4.38 -54.96 3.77
CA ASP A 148 -3.87 -54.66 2.42
C ASP A 148 -4.64 -53.51 1.72
N SER A 149 -3.89 -52.73 0.93
CA SER A 149 -4.30 -52.02 -0.29
C SER A 149 -5.20 -50.76 -0.27
N LEU A 150 -4.70 -49.77 -1.06
CA LEU A 150 -5.42 -48.74 -1.83
C LEU A 150 -6.15 -47.62 -1.08
N ALA A 151 -5.65 -46.39 -1.26
CA ALA A 151 -6.30 -45.15 -0.88
C ALA A 151 -7.70 -45.00 -1.52
N PRO A 152 -8.60 -44.29 -0.84
CA PRO A 152 -9.23 -43.17 -1.52
C PRO A 152 -9.13 -41.87 -0.71
N ALA A 153 -9.05 -40.78 -1.47
CA ALA A 153 -9.19 -39.42 -0.99
C ALA A 153 -10.45 -39.26 -0.13
N GLY A 154 -10.33 -38.61 1.04
CA GLY A 154 -11.50 -38.24 1.83
C GLY A 154 -11.16 -37.60 3.18
N LEU A 155 -11.56 -36.33 3.31
CA LEU A 155 -11.87 -35.62 4.56
C LEU A 155 -10.67 -35.19 5.42
N ARG A 156 -9.98 -34.14 4.97
CA ARG A 156 -9.37 -33.19 5.93
C ARG A 156 -10.51 -32.46 6.64
N ASN A 157 -10.52 -32.52 7.96
CA ASN A 157 -11.36 -31.68 8.81
C ASN A 157 -10.89 -30.21 8.67
N ASP A 158 -11.36 -29.51 7.64
CA ASP A 158 -11.18 -28.06 7.46
C ASP A 158 -12.16 -27.28 8.35
N ASN A 159 -12.10 -27.51 9.67
CA ASN A 159 -12.84 -26.73 10.67
C ASN A 159 -12.00 -26.50 11.94
N GLN A 160 -10.68 -26.39 11.81
CA GLN A 160 -9.90 -25.62 12.77
C GLN A 160 -10.00 -24.15 12.36
N THR A 161 -10.93 -23.42 12.97
CA THR A 161 -10.80 -21.96 13.10
C THR A 161 -9.48 -21.70 13.80
N GLU A 162 -8.43 -21.41 13.02
CA GLU A 162 -7.13 -20.99 13.55
C GLU A 162 -7.36 -19.77 14.45
N GLU A 163 -6.94 -19.88 15.70
CA GLU A 163 -7.08 -18.81 16.70
C GLU A 163 -6.29 -17.56 16.27
N PRO A 164 -6.78 -16.34 16.56
CA PRO A 164 -6.08 -15.13 16.18
C PRO A 164 -4.75 -15.02 16.94
N GLN A 165 -3.65 -15.39 16.28
CA GLN A 165 -2.31 -15.35 16.85
C GLN A 165 -1.83 -13.90 16.99
N ILE A 166 -1.33 -13.51 18.17
CA ILE A 166 -0.68 -12.22 18.39
C ILE A 166 0.78 -12.32 17.96
N HIS A 167 1.21 -11.43 17.07
CA HIS A 167 2.61 -11.36 16.62
C HIS A 167 3.30 -10.13 17.21
N ILE A 168 4.45 -10.32 17.86
CA ILE A 168 5.20 -9.23 18.49
C ILE A 168 6.49 -8.98 17.70
N HIS A 169 6.61 -7.78 17.14
CA HIS A 169 7.78 -7.33 16.39
C HIS A 169 8.59 -6.35 17.23
N VAL A 170 9.83 -6.69 17.56
CA VAL A 170 10.67 -5.87 18.44
C VAL A 170 11.87 -5.30 17.68
N THR A 171 12.06 -4.00 17.77
CA THR A 171 13.28 -3.31 17.34
C THR A 171 13.94 -2.65 18.53
N CYS A 172 15.20 -2.99 18.81
CA CYS A 172 16.00 -2.38 19.87
C CYS A 172 17.14 -1.56 19.28
N LYS A 173 17.31 -0.32 19.74
CA LYS A 173 18.39 0.58 19.38
C LYS A 173 18.91 1.28 20.64
N HIS A 174 20.23 1.27 20.84
CA HIS A 174 20.89 1.95 21.96
C HIS A 174 20.24 1.70 23.34
N SER A 175 19.71 0.49 23.55
CA SER A 175 19.00 0.12 24.79
C SER A 175 19.67 -1.08 25.44
N ARG A 176 19.63 -1.15 26.77
CA ARG A 176 20.19 -2.28 27.54
C ARG A 176 19.46 -3.59 27.25
N LEU A 177 18.17 -3.50 26.95
CA LEU A 177 17.40 -4.60 26.38
C LEU A 177 17.60 -4.62 24.86
N TYR A 178 18.58 -5.41 24.39
CA TYR A 178 18.95 -5.48 22.97
C TYR A 178 18.55 -6.80 22.27
N HIS A 179 18.15 -7.83 23.02
CA HIS A 179 17.69 -9.10 22.46
C HIS A 179 16.19 -9.02 22.11
N SER A 180 15.89 -8.68 20.85
CA SER A 180 14.51 -8.54 20.34
C SER A 180 13.62 -9.75 20.64
N ASP A 181 14.10 -10.98 20.42
CA ASP A 181 13.31 -12.20 20.63
C ASP A 181 12.97 -12.41 22.11
N ALA A 182 13.93 -12.15 23.01
CA ALA A 182 13.71 -12.26 24.44
C ALA A 182 12.68 -11.21 24.93
N VAL A 183 12.74 -9.99 24.42
CA VAL A 183 11.75 -8.94 24.71
C VAL A 183 10.36 -9.37 24.23
N ALA A 184 10.26 -9.92 23.01
CA ALA A 184 9.00 -10.41 22.45
C ALA A 184 8.40 -11.53 23.31
N GLU A 185 9.20 -12.52 23.69
CA GLU A 185 8.76 -13.65 24.52
C GLU A 185 8.25 -13.19 25.90
N ARG A 186 8.94 -12.24 26.55
CA ARG A 186 8.50 -11.70 27.85
C ARG A 186 7.19 -10.93 27.73
N LEU A 187 7.04 -10.11 26.70
CA LEU A 187 5.79 -9.38 26.45
C LEU A 187 4.64 -10.34 26.16
N TYR A 188 4.88 -11.37 25.34
CA TYR A 188 3.87 -12.39 25.04
C TYR A 188 3.36 -13.06 26.33
N LYS A 189 4.26 -13.48 27.23
CA LYS A 189 3.89 -14.09 28.52
C LYS A 189 3.07 -13.16 29.40
N VAL A 190 3.39 -11.87 29.42
CA VAL A 190 2.61 -10.87 30.17
C VAL A 190 1.21 -10.69 29.61
N ILE A 191 1.07 -10.70 28.28
CA ILE A 191 -0.22 -10.54 27.59
C ILE A 191 -1.14 -11.75 27.83
N GLU A 192 -0.61 -12.97 27.75
CA GLU A 192 -1.33 -14.23 27.98
C GLU A 192 -1.63 -14.52 29.47
N GLY A 193 -1.21 -13.65 30.40
CA GLY A 193 -1.41 -13.86 31.84
C GLY A 193 -0.47 -14.91 32.46
N GLY A 194 0.59 -15.29 31.77
CA GLY A 194 1.62 -16.19 32.26
C GLY A 194 2.52 -15.53 33.31
N SER A 195 2.28 -15.82 34.59
CA SER A 195 3.28 -15.59 35.65
C SER A 195 4.50 -16.47 35.42
N LEU A 196 5.69 -15.88 35.26
CA LEU A 196 6.93 -16.65 35.29
C LEU A 196 7.37 -16.89 36.75
N PRO A 197 7.76 -18.12 37.12
CA PRO A 197 8.60 -18.32 38.28
C PRO A 197 9.92 -17.57 38.06
N LEU A 198 10.38 -16.85 39.08
CA LEU A 198 11.72 -16.30 39.14
C LEU A 198 12.72 -17.44 38.84
N ALA A 199 13.46 -17.33 37.75
CA ALA A 199 14.56 -18.25 37.48
C ALA A 199 15.57 -18.12 38.63
N SER A 200 15.72 -19.17 39.44
CA SER A 200 16.84 -19.30 40.36
C SER A 200 18.12 -19.24 39.56
N ALA A 201 19.08 -18.43 40.01
CA ALA A 201 20.37 -18.26 39.37
C ALA A 201 21.15 -19.58 39.26
N THR A 202 21.04 -20.26 38.11
CA THR A 202 22.03 -21.25 37.69
C THR A 202 23.13 -20.53 36.93
N ARG A 203 24.29 -20.41 37.58
CA ARG A 203 25.54 -19.93 36.99
C ARG A 203 25.93 -20.85 35.83
N HIS A 204 25.99 -20.32 34.61
CA HIS A 204 26.86 -20.89 33.58
C HIS A 204 28.26 -20.26 33.67
N PRO A 205 29.35 -21.05 33.53
CA PRO A 205 30.70 -20.56 33.64
C PRO A 205 31.08 -19.73 32.40
N ARG A 206 31.89 -18.69 32.62
CA ARG A 206 32.45 -17.86 31.54
C ARG A 206 33.54 -18.63 30.80
N PRO A 207 33.67 -18.50 29.47
CA PRO A 207 34.81 -19.05 28.75
C PRO A 207 35.89 -17.97 28.59
N PHE A 208 36.98 -18.08 29.34
CA PHE A 208 38.33 -17.70 28.92
C PHE A 208 39.30 -18.23 29.99
N ASP A 209 39.94 -19.37 29.71
CA ASP A 209 41.38 -19.56 29.93
C ASP A 209 41.88 -20.91 29.42
N MET A 210 43.02 -20.83 28.71
CA MET A 210 44.06 -21.84 28.43
C MET A 210 43.89 -22.91 27.33
N LEU A 211 44.53 -22.64 26.19
CA LEU A 211 45.62 -23.43 25.54
C LEU A 211 46.01 -24.73 26.29
N ARG A 212 46.20 -25.93 25.69
CA ARG A 212 47.22 -26.30 24.69
C ARG A 212 47.18 -27.83 24.46
N ALA A 213 47.75 -28.27 23.32
CA ALA A 213 48.06 -29.64 22.87
C ALA A 213 46.83 -30.44 22.37
N GLY A 214 46.68 -30.83 21.10
CA GLY A 214 47.58 -31.40 20.09
C GLY A 214 46.79 -32.61 19.52
N SER A 215 46.76 -33.03 18.27
CA SER A 215 47.58 -32.88 17.08
C SER A 215 46.86 -33.62 15.93
N GLY A 216 47.00 -33.16 14.68
CA GLY A 216 46.75 -33.93 13.45
C GLY A 216 45.29 -33.94 12.97
N GLY A 217 44.97 -33.70 11.70
CA GLY A 217 45.76 -33.42 10.50
C GLY A 217 44.80 -33.04 9.35
N ASP A 218 45.38 -32.39 8.36
CA ASP A 218 44.99 -32.34 6.94
C ASP A 218 43.72 -31.58 6.49
N LEU A 219 43.99 -30.41 5.88
CA LEU A 219 43.25 -29.74 4.80
C LEU A 219 43.32 -30.59 3.50
N PRO A 220 42.42 -30.49 2.48
CA PRO A 220 42.24 -29.25 1.70
C PRO A 220 40.85 -28.94 1.07
N VAL A 221 40.59 -27.62 0.93
CA VAL A 221 40.24 -26.83 -0.28
C VAL A 221 39.10 -27.29 -1.24
N SER A 222 38.24 -26.32 -1.59
CA SER A 222 37.68 -25.98 -2.92
C SER A 222 36.14 -25.92 -3.09
N PHE A 223 35.72 -24.71 -3.48
CA PHE A 223 34.66 -24.33 -4.43
C PHE A 223 34.01 -25.43 -5.28
N THR A 224 32.69 -25.33 -5.48
CA THR A 224 32.07 -25.18 -6.84
C THR A 224 30.55 -25.01 -6.76
N THR A 225 30.06 -24.05 -7.54
CA THR A 225 28.68 -23.93 -8.06
C THR A 225 28.34 -25.10 -9.00
N PRO A 226 27.06 -25.30 -9.34
CA PRO A 226 26.76 -25.31 -10.77
C PRO A 226 25.49 -24.53 -11.16
N SER A 227 25.62 -23.92 -12.34
CA SER A 227 24.60 -23.32 -13.18
C SER A 227 24.39 -24.21 -14.42
N ALA A 228 23.21 -24.08 -15.04
CA ALA A 228 22.75 -24.59 -16.34
C ALA A 228 22.48 -26.11 -16.41
N GLY A 229 21.46 -26.61 -17.10
CA GLY A 229 20.47 -26.05 -18.02
C GLY A 229 19.92 -27.23 -18.83
N GLY A 230 18.64 -27.23 -19.21
CA GLY A 230 18.06 -28.32 -20.00
C GLY A 230 16.59 -28.07 -20.34
N GLN A 231 16.35 -27.79 -21.63
CA GLN A 231 15.05 -27.53 -22.23
C GLN A 231 14.21 -28.81 -22.34
N HIS A 232 12.89 -28.70 -22.17
CA HIS A 232 11.95 -29.46 -23.01
C HIS A 232 10.59 -28.77 -23.10
N LEU A 233 10.16 -28.52 -24.34
CA LEU A 233 8.81 -28.15 -24.75
C LEU A 233 7.83 -29.30 -24.48
N GLY A 234 6.59 -28.97 -24.08
CA GLY A 234 5.50 -29.94 -24.00
C GLY A 234 4.17 -29.37 -23.51
N ALA A 235 3.29 -29.06 -24.46
CA ALA A 235 1.82 -29.06 -24.39
C ALA A 235 1.09 -28.24 -23.29
N CYS A 236 0.53 -27.12 -23.75
CA CYS A 236 -0.55 -26.38 -23.11
C CYS A 236 -1.81 -27.26 -23.03
N SER A 237 -2.15 -27.75 -21.84
CA SER A 237 -3.48 -28.28 -21.54
C SER A 237 -4.28 -27.21 -20.82
N LEU A 238 -5.33 -26.71 -21.50
CA LEU A 238 -6.37 -25.89 -20.91
C LEU A 238 -7.05 -26.66 -19.76
N VAL A 239 -6.56 -26.48 -18.54
CA VAL A 239 -7.38 -26.70 -17.36
C VAL A 239 -8.15 -25.40 -17.12
N ARG A 240 -9.44 -25.45 -17.47
CA ARG A 240 -10.46 -24.46 -17.16
C ARG A 240 -10.57 -24.35 -15.64
N MET A 241 -9.67 -23.59 -15.03
CA MET A 241 -9.71 -23.24 -13.61
C MET A 241 -10.91 -22.32 -13.41
N ALA A 242 -11.98 -22.90 -12.85
CA ALA A 242 -13.14 -22.15 -12.38
C ALA A 242 -12.68 -21.02 -11.46
N THR A 243 -13.17 -19.82 -11.75
CA THR A 243 -13.06 -18.61 -10.95
C THR A 243 -13.42 -18.89 -9.50
N LYS A 244 -12.43 -19.15 -8.66
CA LYS A 244 -12.61 -19.16 -7.22
C LYS A 244 -12.46 -17.71 -6.76
N VAL A 245 -13.59 -17.03 -6.60
CA VAL A 245 -13.69 -15.81 -5.77
C VAL A 245 -12.89 -16.10 -4.50
N GLY A 246 -11.84 -15.32 -4.26
CA GLY A 246 -10.94 -15.55 -3.13
C GLY A 246 -11.75 -15.72 -1.86
N THR A 247 -11.72 -16.92 -1.29
CA THR A 247 -12.16 -17.15 0.09
C THR A 247 -11.40 -16.16 0.96
N PRO A 248 -12.05 -15.44 1.89
CA PRO A 248 -11.32 -14.58 2.81
C PRO A 248 -10.27 -15.46 3.50
N ARG A 249 -8.99 -15.17 3.23
CA ARG A 249 -7.90 -15.68 4.07
C ARG A 249 -8.29 -15.34 5.50
N ASN A 250 -8.09 -16.27 6.44
CA ASN A 250 -8.29 -16.04 7.88
C ASN A 250 -7.86 -14.61 8.22
N ALA A 251 -8.73 -13.86 8.90
CA ALA A 251 -8.50 -12.44 9.10
C ALA A 251 -7.11 -12.24 9.74
N PRO A 252 -6.33 -11.23 9.27
CA PRO A 252 -4.90 -11.19 9.51
C PRO A 252 -4.59 -11.03 11.00
N PRO A 253 -3.49 -11.64 11.49
CA PRO A 253 -3.14 -11.65 12.91
C PRO A 253 -2.99 -10.23 13.47
N GLN A 254 -3.20 -10.09 14.78
CA GLN A 254 -2.95 -8.83 15.48
C GLN A 254 -1.44 -8.65 15.68
N ASN A 255 -0.86 -7.63 15.05
CA ASN A 255 0.56 -7.33 15.20
C ASN A 255 0.79 -6.23 16.24
N LEU A 256 1.70 -6.48 17.18
CA LEU A 256 2.20 -5.53 18.16
C LEU A 256 3.64 -5.14 17.80
N TYR A 257 3.87 -3.88 17.51
CA TYR A 257 5.20 -3.34 17.25
C TYR A 257 5.76 -2.70 18.50
N VAL A 258 6.97 -3.09 18.86
CA VAL A 258 7.68 -2.67 20.06
C VAL A 258 8.99 -2.01 19.64
N THR A 259 9.17 -0.75 19.99
CA THR A 259 10.43 -0.04 19.72
C THR A 259 11.09 0.33 21.03
N LEU A 260 12.31 -0.15 21.25
CA LEU A 260 13.17 0.29 22.34
C LEU A 260 14.25 1.20 21.80
N VAL A 261 14.25 2.46 22.20
CA VAL A 261 15.28 3.45 21.85
C VAL A 261 15.72 4.15 23.12
N ASP A 262 17.01 4.12 23.43
CA ASP A 262 17.59 4.74 24.64
C ASP A 262 16.84 4.35 25.93
N ASP A 263 16.61 3.04 26.11
CA ASP A 263 15.86 2.43 27.24
C ASP A 263 14.38 2.85 27.33
N ARG A 264 13.84 3.54 26.32
CA ARG A 264 12.41 3.89 26.22
C ARG A 264 11.68 2.90 25.31
N CYS A 265 10.71 2.18 25.88
CA CYS A 265 9.87 1.23 25.20
C CYS A 265 8.56 1.90 24.75
N THR A 266 8.28 1.89 23.45
CA THR A 266 7.02 2.36 22.88
C THR A 266 6.29 1.19 22.21
N LEU A 267 5.01 1.03 22.52
CA LEU A 267 4.15 -0.05 22.02
C LEU A 267 3.11 0.48 21.04
N TRP A 268 3.00 -0.15 19.88
CA TRP A 268 2.11 0.22 18.79
C TRP A 268 1.28 -0.98 18.32
N LEU A 269 -0.04 -0.83 18.27
CA LEU A 269 -0.95 -1.83 17.73
C LEU A 269 -1.22 -1.57 16.26
N ASP A 270 -0.93 -2.55 15.42
CA ASP A 270 -1.21 -2.49 14.00
C ASP A 270 -2.71 -2.57 13.68
N LEU A 271 -3.20 -1.63 12.88
CA LEU A 271 -4.59 -1.66 12.39
C LEU A 271 -4.72 -2.42 11.07
N ALA A 272 -3.62 -2.56 10.31
CA ALA A 272 -3.67 -3.05 8.94
C ALA A 272 -3.58 -4.58 8.84
N GLY A 273 -2.74 -5.22 9.65
CA GLY A 273 -2.36 -6.62 9.45
C GLY A 273 -1.29 -6.72 8.36
N GLU A 274 -1.68 -7.17 7.18
CA GLU A 274 -0.79 -7.10 6.02
C GLU A 274 -0.50 -5.65 5.61
N GLU A 275 0.66 -5.38 5.00
CA GLU A 275 1.00 -4.04 4.50
C GLU A 275 -0.03 -3.54 3.48
N LEU A 276 -0.35 -2.25 3.54
CA LEU A 276 -1.46 -1.61 2.80
C LEU A 276 -1.25 -1.53 1.28
N TYR A 277 -0.02 -1.69 0.78
CA TYR A 277 0.20 -1.79 -0.68
C TYR A 277 -0.48 -3.03 -1.27
N LYS A 278 -0.62 -4.12 -0.50
CA LYS A 278 -1.35 -5.32 -0.93
C LYS A 278 -2.85 -5.02 -0.99
N ARG A 279 -3.40 -4.70 -2.15
CA ARG A 279 -4.82 -4.27 -2.26
C ARG A 279 -5.85 -5.39 -2.06
N GLY A 280 -5.43 -6.64 -1.95
CA GLY A 280 -6.26 -7.78 -1.56
C GLY A 280 -6.69 -8.69 -2.70
N HIS A 281 -6.50 -8.28 -3.95
CA HIS A 281 -6.62 -9.14 -5.12
C HIS A 281 -5.26 -9.69 -5.56
N GLU A 282 -5.28 -10.90 -6.10
CA GLU A 282 -4.09 -11.55 -6.67
C GLU A 282 -3.66 -10.83 -7.95
N ARG A 283 -2.35 -10.69 -8.11
CA ARG A 283 -1.74 -10.12 -9.31
C ARG A 283 -0.49 -10.90 -9.66
N PHE A 284 -0.27 -11.08 -10.95
CA PHE A 284 1.03 -11.49 -11.45
C PHE A 284 1.95 -10.30 -11.56
N VAL A 285 3.21 -10.53 -11.19
CA VAL A 285 4.26 -9.52 -11.20
C VAL A 285 5.44 -10.04 -11.99
N ASN A 286 6.10 -9.14 -12.71
CA ASN A 286 7.42 -9.40 -13.29
C ASN A 286 8.50 -9.28 -12.21
N ASP A 287 9.77 -9.39 -12.61
CA ASP A 287 10.91 -9.19 -11.72
C ASP A 287 10.89 -7.77 -11.13
N ALA A 288 10.97 -7.68 -9.79
CA ALA A 288 11.00 -6.44 -9.00
C ALA A 288 9.83 -5.44 -9.24
N PRO A 289 8.57 -5.82 -8.93
CA PRO A 289 7.40 -4.96 -9.15
C PRO A 289 7.40 -3.74 -8.23
N LEU A 290 7.03 -2.57 -8.77
CA LEU A 290 6.83 -1.35 -8.00
C LEU A 290 5.69 -1.53 -6.99
N LYS A 291 5.92 -1.17 -5.73
CA LYS A 291 4.86 -1.12 -4.70
C LYS A 291 3.76 -0.13 -5.09
N GLU A 292 2.50 -0.55 -4.92
CA GLU A 292 1.30 0.23 -5.19
C GLU A 292 1.28 1.56 -4.45
N THR A 293 1.81 1.61 -3.23
CA THR A 293 1.89 2.84 -2.42
C THR A 293 2.83 3.88 -3.01
N ILE A 294 3.97 3.47 -3.59
CA ILE A 294 4.88 4.37 -4.29
C ILE A 294 4.23 4.84 -5.60
N ALA A 295 3.61 3.92 -6.34
CA ALA A 295 2.92 4.24 -7.59
C ALA A 295 1.81 5.28 -7.35
N ALA A 296 0.97 5.08 -6.33
CA ALA A 296 -0.07 6.02 -5.95
C ALA A 296 0.49 7.37 -5.50
N ALA A 297 1.57 7.39 -4.71
CA ALA A 297 2.18 8.63 -4.27
C ALA A 297 2.74 9.45 -5.45
N MET A 298 3.43 8.81 -6.39
CA MET A 298 3.88 9.47 -7.61
C MET A 298 2.73 9.98 -8.48
N LEU A 299 1.62 9.24 -8.57
CA LEU A 299 0.42 9.70 -9.29
C LEU A 299 -0.16 10.95 -8.63
N PHE A 300 -0.26 11.00 -7.30
CA PHE A 300 -0.69 12.21 -6.60
C PHE A 300 0.20 13.41 -6.92
N GLU A 301 1.51 13.23 -6.90
CA GLU A 301 2.47 14.27 -7.28
C GLU A 301 2.27 14.73 -8.73
N ALA A 302 2.22 13.79 -9.68
CA ALA A 302 2.09 14.10 -11.11
C ALA A 302 0.76 14.80 -11.43
N ILE A 303 -0.33 14.36 -10.80
CA ILE A 303 -1.66 14.96 -10.98
C ILE A 303 -1.69 16.36 -10.39
N GLU A 304 -1.10 16.58 -9.21
CA GLU A 304 -0.99 17.90 -8.61
C GLU A 304 -0.26 18.88 -9.54
N PHE A 305 0.86 18.45 -10.15
CA PHE A 305 1.57 19.24 -11.16
C PHE A 305 0.74 19.54 -12.41
N ALA A 306 0.02 18.55 -12.93
CA ALA A 306 -0.77 18.70 -14.15
C ALA A 306 -2.02 19.57 -13.95
N THR A 307 -2.56 19.60 -12.73
CA THR A 307 -3.83 20.27 -12.40
C THR A 307 -3.67 21.53 -11.57
N ALA A 308 -2.45 21.87 -11.16
CA ALA A 308 -2.15 23.12 -10.48
C ALA A 308 -2.65 24.30 -11.33
N PRO A 309 -3.41 25.25 -10.74
CA PRO A 309 -3.80 26.46 -11.45
C PRO A 309 -2.55 27.17 -11.96
N SER A 310 -2.54 27.54 -13.24
CA SER A 310 -1.50 28.42 -13.78
C SER A 310 -1.61 29.77 -13.06
N LEU A 311 -0.84 29.94 -11.99
CA LEU A 311 -0.69 31.20 -11.28
C LEU A 311 0.12 32.16 -12.17
N ASP A 312 -0.52 32.68 -13.20
CA ASP A 312 -0.09 33.94 -13.80
C ASP A 312 -0.62 35.07 -12.89
N PRO A 313 0.25 35.75 -12.11
CA PRO A 313 -0.16 36.82 -11.21
C PRO A 313 -0.75 38.04 -11.94
N SER A 314 -0.66 38.11 -13.28
CA SER A 314 -1.19 39.21 -14.08
C SER A 314 -2.63 38.98 -14.60
N THR A 315 -3.18 37.77 -14.46
CA THR A 315 -4.49 37.42 -15.04
C THR A 315 -5.56 37.28 -13.95
N THR A 316 -6.61 38.12 -14.01
CA THR A 316 -7.77 38.00 -13.11
C THR A 316 -8.48 36.66 -13.36
N PRO A 317 -8.74 35.82 -12.34
CA PRO A 317 -9.35 34.51 -12.54
C PRO A 317 -10.74 34.66 -13.18
N SER A 318 -10.86 34.29 -14.45
CA SER A 318 -12.15 34.25 -15.14
C SER A 318 -12.99 33.07 -14.65
N ARG A 319 -14.31 33.08 -14.87
CA ARG A 319 -15.18 31.93 -14.55
C ARG A 319 -14.76 30.62 -15.24
N ALA A 320 -13.94 30.67 -16.31
CA ALA A 320 -13.34 29.48 -16.93
C ALA A 320 -12.17 28.89 -16.11
N SER A 321 -11.54 29.69 -15.24
CA SER A 321 -10.48 29.27 -14.31
C SER A 321 -10.99 28.43 -13.12
N LEU A 322 -12.30 28.20 -13.04
CA LEU A 322 -12.95 27.28 -12.09
C LEU A 322 -13.11 25.87 -12.65
N ARG A 323 -12.72 25.63 -13.91
CA ARG A 323 -12.79 24.29 -14.53
C ARG A 323 -11.54 23.50 -14.14
N MET A 324 -11.76 22.29 -13.64
CA MET A 324 -10.68 21.41 -13.21
C MET A 324 -9.99 20.83 -14.44
N THR A 325 -8.70 21.14 -14.61
CA THR A 325 -7.85 20.57 -15.65
C THR A 325 -7.91 19.05 -15.57
N GLN A 326 -8.16 18.40 -16.69
CA GLN A 326 -8.15 16.95 -16.78
C GLN A 326 -6.77 16.47 -17.20
N CYS A 327 -6.44 15.21 -16.91
CA CYS A 327 -5.21 14.60 -17.39
C CYS A 327 -5.46 13.30 -18.17
N CYS A 328 -4.67 13.12 -19.22
CA CYS A 328 -4.50 11.85 -19.90
C CYS A 328 -3.23 11.22 -19.34
N LEU A 329 -3.37 10.15 -18.56
CA LEU A 329 -2.24 9.44 -17.98
C LEU A 329 -1.66 8.44 -18.97
N LEU A 330 -0.34 8.45 -19.15
CA LEU A 330 0.40 7.55 -20.04
C LEU A 330 1.43 6.76 -19.23
N ASP A 331 1.23 5.45 -19.13
CA ASP A 331 2.12 4.48 -18.51
C ASP A 331 2.77 3.65 -19.63
N LEU A 332 3.90 4.15 -20.15
CA LEU A 332 4.49 3.71 -21.43
C LEU A 332 5.64 2.70 -21.28
N MET A 333 5.99 2.35 -20.05
CA MET A 333 6.93 1.29 -19.66
C MET A 333 6.31 0.52 -18.48
N SER A 334 5.11 0.01 -18.72
CA SER A 334 4.15 -0.33 -17.68
C SER A 334 4.46 -1.58 -16.87
N GLY A 335 5.25 -2.52 -17.39
CA GLY A 335 5.64 -3.74 -16.69
C GLY A 335 4.42 -4.56 -16.24
N SER A 336 4.14 -4.60 -14.93
CA SER A 336 2.94 -5.27 -14.38
C SER A 336 1.70 -4.37 -14.31
N GLY A 337 1.80 -3.11 -14.74
CA GLY A 337 0.70 -2.15 -14.83
C GLY A 337 0.36 -1.47 -13.50
N THR A 338 1.32 -1.36 -12.57
CA THR A 338 1.04 -0.82 -11.22
C THR A 338 0.51 0.61 -11.28
N PHE A 339 1.11 1.51 -12.09
CA PHE A 339 0.59 2.86 -12.27
C PHE A 339 -0.79 2.86 -12.91
N SER A 340 -0.95 2.14 -14.02
CA SER A 340 -2.23 2.02 -14.74
C SER A 340 -3.37 1.56 -13.83
N LEU A 341 -3.16 0.52 -13.01
CA LEU A 341 -4.15 -0.01 -12.09
C LEU A 341 -4.48 0.96 -10.95
N GLU A 342 -3.47 1.55 -10.30
CA GLU A 342 -3.72 2.52 -9.23
C GLU A 342 -4.45 3.77 -9.77
N ALA A 343 -4.11 4.23 -10.97
CA ALA A 343 -4.79 5.31 -11.66
C ALA A 343 -6.25 4.97 -11.97
N ALA A 344 -6.54 3.76 -12.46
CA ALA A 344 -7.91 3.33 -12.71
C ALA A 344 -8.71 3.17 -11.40
N TYR A 345 -8.09 2.76 -10.30
CA TYR A 345 -8.74 2.76 -8.98
C TYR A 345 -9.01 4.17 -8.46
N MET A 346 -8.11 5.12 -8.70
CA MET A 346 -8.36 6.53 -8.38
C MET A 346 -9.51 7.09 -9.23
N ALA A 347 -9.50 6.84 -10.53
CA ALA A 347 -10.51 7.33 -11.48
C ALA A 347 -11.91 6.74 -11.21
N SER A 348 -11.99 5.47 -10.81
CA SER A 348 -13.25 4.79 -10.46
C SER A 348 -13.75 5.09 -9.04
N GLY A 349 -12.96 5.78 -8.21
CA GLY A 349 -13.28 5.98 -6.79
C GLY A 349 -13.20 4.69 -5.96
N LEU A 350 -12.55 3.62 -6.46
CA LEU A 350 -12.43 2.35 -5.73
C LEU A 350 -11.63 2.55 -4.44
N ILE A 351 -12.27 2.28 -3.30
CA ILE A 351 -11.63 2.33 -1.98
C ILE A 351 -10.62 1.16 -1.86
N PRO A 352 -9.32 1.42 -1.61
CA PRO A 352 -8.30 0.38 -1.51
C PRO A 352 -8.64 -0.72 -0.49
N GLY A 353 -9.20 -0.33 0.66
CA GLY A 353 -9.57 -1.26 1.73
C GLY A 353 -10.80 -2.11 1.46
N LYS A 354 -11.54 -1.90 0.36
CA LYS A 354 -12.76 -2.68 0.07
C LYS A 354 -12.45 -4.13 -0.29
N CYS A 355 -11.27 -4.39 -0.86
CA CYS A 355 -10.93 -5.69 -1.45
C CYS A 355 -10.04 -6.56 -0.56
N ARG A 356 -9.89 -6.20 0.72
CA ARG A 356 -9.01 -6.89 1.67
C ARG A 356 -9.57 -6.93 3.09
N ASP A 357 -8.97 -7.76 3.93
CA ASP A 357 -9.22 -7.79 5.37
C ASP A 357 -8.14 -7.03 6.17
N PHE A 358 -8.41 -6.77 7.45
CA PHE A 358 -7.62 -5.92 8.33
C PHE A 358 -7.56 -6.44 9.77
N ALA A 359 -6.40 -6.26 10.41
CA ALA A 359 -6.19 -6.66 11.81
C ALA A 359 -7.09 -5.89 12.79
N LEU A 360 -7.52 -4.67 12.43
CA LEU A 360 -8.45 -3.88 13.24
C LEU A 360 -9.78 -4.60 13.51
N LYS A 361 -10.19 -5.58 12.69
CA LYS A 361 -11.44 -6.33 12.90
C LYS A 361 -11.38 -7.25 14.12
N HIS A 362 -10.17 -7.61 14.56
CA HIS A 362 -9.91 -8.38 15.78
C HIS A 362 -9.75 -7.49 17.02
N GLN A 363 -9.96 -6.18 16.94
CA GLN A 363 -9.89 -5.34 18.12
C GLN A 363 -11.24 -5.37 18.84
N PRO A 364 -11.27 -5.44 20.18
CA PRO A 364 -12.52 -5.36 20.94
C PRO A 364 -13.34 -4.10 20.63
N ALA A 365 -12.68 -3.01 20.25
CA ALA A 365 -13.31 -1.75 19.87
C ALA A 365 -14.03 -1.79 18.50
N PHE A 366 -13.79 -2.82 17.67
CA PHE A 366 -14.30 -2.91 16.32
C PHE A 366 -15.83 -2.99 16.28
N LYS A 367 -16.42 -2.24 15.35
CA LYS A 367 -17.88 -2.25 15.12
C LYS A 367 -18.16 -2.54 13.65
N PRO A 368 -18.68 -3.73 13.31
CA PRO A 368 -18.96 -4.11 11.92
C PRO A 368 -19.87 -3.12 11.19
N ALA A 369 -20.89 -2.57 11.87
CA ALA A 369 -21.79 -1.58 11.28
C ALA A 369 -21.08 -0.27 10.92
N THR A 370 -20.18 0.22 11.78
CA THR A 370 -19.37 1.41 11.51
C THR A 370 -18.41 1.17 10.36
N TRP A 371 -17.76 0.00 10.31
CA TRP A 371 -16.89 -0.36 9.21
C TRP A 371 -17.64 -0.43 7.88
N LYS A 372 -18.80 -1.11 7.86
CA LYS A 372 -19.68 -1.18 6.70
C LYS A 372 -20.04 0.23 6.22
N HIS A 373 -20.39 1.14 7.12
CA HIS A 373 -20.63 2.53 6.76
C HIS A 373 -19.39 3.20 6.15
N ILE A 374 -18.20 3.04 6.75
CA ILE A 374 -16.95 3.61 6.23
C ILE A 374 -16.68 3.14 4.79
N VAL A 375 -16.86 1.85 4.48
CA VAL A 375 -16.57 1.31 3.14
C VAL A 375 -17.73 1.45 2.14
N SER A 376 -18.97 1.63 2.59
CA SER A 376 -20.15 1.85 1.73
C SER A 376 -20.41 3.32 1.40
N SER A 377 -19.89 4.26 2.19
CA SER A 377 -20.16 5.70 2.02
C SER A 377 -19.68 6.33 0.71
N MET A 378 -18.95 5.61 -0.15
CA MET A 378 -18.68 6.03 -1.54
C MET A 378 -19.43 5.23 -2.62
N ASP A 379 -20.12 4.12 -2.31
CA ASP A 379 -20.95 3.43 -3.32
C ASP A 379 -22.19 4.27 -3.71
N SER A 380 -22.53 5.30 -2.93
CA SER A 380 -23.65 6.23 -3.17
C SER A 380 -23.26 7.49 -3.95
N LEU A 381 -22.40 7.31 -4.97
CA LEU A 381 -22.16 8.29 -6.05
C LEU A 381 -23.38 8.45 -7.00
N ALA A 382 -24.49 7.77 -6.74
CA ALA A 382 -25.76 8.03 -7.41
C ALA A 382 -26.30 9.43 -7.04
N PRO A 383 -26.76 10.22 -8.02
CA PRO A 383 -27.19 11.60 -7.80
C PRO A 383 -28.59 11.62 -7.18
N THR A 384 -28.68 11.43 -5.87
CA THR A 384 -29.88 11.80 -5.13
C THR A 384 -29.52 12.81 -4.05
N GLY A 385 -30.09 14.00 -4.23
CA GLY A 385 -29.89 15.16 -3.38
C GLY A 385 -30.33 14.84 -1.97
N LEU A 386 -29.39 14.99 -1.03
CA LEU A 386 -29.54 15.71 0.24
C LEU A 386 -28.22 15.59 1.04
N ARG A 387 -27.72 16.78 1.40
CA ARG A 387 -26.77 17.19 2.45
C ARG A 387 -25.32 16.66 2.54
N ASN A 388 -24.46 17.68 2.69
CA ASN A 388 -23.13 17.79 3.32
C ASN A 388 -21.90 17.65 2.42
N ASP A 389 -21.45 18.81 1.93
CA ASP A 389 -20.10 19.39 1.79
C ASP A 389 -18.92 18.55 1.25
N TYR A 390 -18.90 17.24 1.47
CA TYR A 390 -17.95 16.30 0.88
C TYR A 390 -18.24 15.98 -0.59
N LYS A 391 -19.49 16.15 -1.04
CA LYS A 391 -19.93 15.83 -2.42
C LYS A 391 -19.34 16.75 -3.51
N LYS A 392 -18.70 17.87 -3.15
CA LYS A 392 -18.08 18.81 -4.11
C LYS A 392 -16.59 18.53 -4.38
N ALA A 393 -15.95 17.66 -3.60
CA ALA A 393 -14.51 17.44 -3.64
C ALA A 393 -14.19 15.97 -3.98
N GLN A 394 -14.03 15.68 -5.28
CA GLN A 394 -13.24 14.59 -5.89
C GLN A 394 -13.96 13.99 -7.10
N VAL A 395 -14.01 14.75 -8.19
CA VAL A 395 -13.88 14.11 -9.50
C VAL A 395 -12.38 13.91 -9.69
N CYS A 396 -11.93 12.65 -9.84
CA CYS A 396 -10.54 12.39 -10.17
C CYS A 396 -10.24 13.02 -11.54
N PRO A 397 -9.17 13.82 -11.70
CA PRO A 397 -8.90 14.53 -12.96
C PRO A 397 -8.45 13.60 -14.09
N ILE A 398 -8.16 12.32 -13.80
CA ILE A 398 -7.74 11.34 -14.80
C ILE A 398 -8.93 11.03 -15.72
N ALA A 399 -8.88 11.57 -16.94
CA ALA A 399 -9.90 11.37 -17.96
C ALA A 399 -9.63 10.16 -18.85
N LYS A 400 -8.37 9.73 -18.95
CA LYS A 400 -7.95 8.64 -19.81
C LYS A 400 -6.65 8.02 -19.33
N ILE A 401 -6.50 6.72 -19.55
CA ILE A 401 -5.28 5.96 -19.24
C ILE A 401 -4.82 5.26 -20.52
N ILE A 402 -3.57 5.49 -20.90
CA ILE A 402 -2.89 4.81 -22.01
C ILE A 402 -1.79 3.95 -21.40
N THR A 403 -1.82 2.67 -21.70
CA THR A 403 -0.90 1.69 -21.13
C THR A 403 -0.20 0.95 -22.25
N SER A 404 1.13 0.93 -22.23
CA SER A 404 1.91 0.10 -23.13
C SER A 404 3.19 -0.40 -22.51
N ASP A 405 3.72 -1.48 -23.10
CA ASP A 405 5.06 -1.97 -22.82
C ASP A 405 5.66 -2.57 -24.10
N ILE A 406 6.99 -2.57 -24.19
CA ILE A 406 7.70 -3.22 -25.30
C ILE A 406 7.67 -4.75 -25.18
N SER A 407 7.46 -5.27 -23.97
CA SER A 407 7.45 -6.70 -23.69
C SER A 407 6.04 -7.29 -23.80
N GLU A 408 5.89 -8.29 -24.67
CA GLU A 408 4.64 -9.07 -24.76
C GLU A 408 4.27 -9.74 -23.43
N ARG A 409 5.28 -10.20 -22.67
CA ARG A 409 5.09 -10.74 -21.32
C ARG A 409 4.46 -9.71 -20.38
N ALA A 410 4.95 -8.46 -20.38
CA ALA A 410 4.40 -7.38 -19.58
C ALA A 410 2.94 -7.09 -19.95
N VAL A 411 2.65 -6.94 -21.25
CA VAL A 411 1.28 -6.72 -21.76
C VAL A 411 0.32 -7.83 -21.32
N ASN A 412 0.74 -9.09 -21.40
CA ASN A 412 -0.07 -10.24 -20.98
C ASN A 412 -0.32 -10.25 -19.47
N ILE A 413 0.68 -9.89 -18.65
CA ILE A 413 0.54 -9.76 -17.20
C ILE A 413 -0.44 -8.64 -16.84
N ILE A 414 -0.35 -7.48 -17.50
CA ILE A 414 -1.27 -6.37 -17.25
C ILE A 414 -2.69 -6.77 -17.59
N ARG A 415 -2.91 -7.41 -18.75
CA ARG A 415 -4.23 -7.89 -19.16
C ARG A 415 -4.84 -8.82 -18.11
N HIS A 416 -4.05 -9.80 -17.65
CA HIS A 416 -4.48 -10.69 -16.58
C HIS A 416 -4.78 -9.94 -15.26
N ASN A 417 -3.91 -9.01 -14.85
CA ASN A 417 -4.12 -8.24 -13.63
C ASN A 417 -5.39 -7.37 -13.69
N VAL A 418 -5.71 -6.82 -14.86
CA VAL A 418 -6.95 -6.08 -15.10
C VAL A 418 -8.16 -7.00 -14.98
N GLU A 419 -8.13 -8.18 -15.61
CA GLU A 419 -9.18 -9.20 -15.55
C GLU A 419 -9.44 -9.71 -14.11
N CYS A 420 -8.38 -9.89 -13.32
CA CYS A 420 -8.46 -10.30 -11.91
C CYS A 420 -8.77 -9.14 -10.95
N SER A 421 -8.77 -7.90 -11.43
CA SER A 421 -9.01 -6.74 -10.59
C SER A 421 -10.50 -6.52 -10.31
N PRO A 422 -10.82 -5.77 -9.24
CA PRO A 422 -12.19 -5.31 -8.99
C PRO A 422 -12.80 -4.48 -10.13
N LEU A 423 -12.00 -3.96 -11.07
CA LEU A 423 -12.48 -3.17 -12.20
C LEU A 423 -13.24 -4.04 -13.22
N ALA A 424 -12.84 -5.31 -13.39
CA ALA A 424 -13.47 -6.23 -14.33
C ALA A 424 -14.90 -6.63 -13.92
N GLN A 425 -15.22 -6.54 -12.63
CA GLN A 425 -16.51 -6.93 -12.07
C GLN A 425 -17.52 -5.78 -12.01
N SER A 426 -17.12 -4.58 -12.45
CA SER A 426 -17.99 -3.40 -12.42
C SER A 426 -18.75 -3.26 -13.75
N PRO A 427 -20.09 -3.34 -13.78
CA PRO A 427 -20.89 -3.27 -15.01
C PRO A 427 -20.80 -1.90 -15.73
N THR A 428 -20.16 -0.90 -15.13
CA THR A 428 -19.90 0.42 -15.74
C THR A 428 -18.60 0.49 -16.55
N CYS A 429 -17.81 -0.59 -16.62
CA CYS A 429 -16.47 -0.57 -17.22
C CYS A 429 -16.45 -0.31 -18.74
N GLU A 430 -17.57 -0.56 -19.44
CA GLU A 430 -17.62 -0.42 -20.90
C GLU A 430 -17.57 1.03 -21.41
N GLN A 431 -17.69 2.06 -20.55
CA GLN A 431 -17.89 3.44 -21.02
C GLN A 431 -17.11 4.55 -20.27
N THR A 432 -16.27 4.21 -19.27
CA THR A 432 -15.56 5.21 -18.44
C THR A 432 -14.04 5.21 -18.65
N ALA A 433 -13.37 6.30 -18.23
CA ALA A 433 -11.92 6.54 -18.18
C ALA A 433 -11.05 5.41 -17.55
N THR A 434 -11.68 4.35 -17.09
CA THR A 434 -11.18 3.23 -16.28
C THR A 434 -10.81 2.00 -17.11
N SER A 435 -11.12 1.98 -18.41
CA SER A 435 -10.79 0.86 -19.29
C SER A 435 -9.29 0.86 -19.63
N ILE A 436 -8.54 -0.05 -19.01
CA ILE A 436 -7.12 -0.28 -19.32
C ILE A 436 -7.04 -1.26 -20.49
N SER A 437 -6.53 -0.81 -21.64
CA SER A 437 -6.25 -1.65 -22.80
C SER A 437 -4.75 -1.62 -23.09
N PRO A 438 -3.96 -2.58 -22.57
CA PRO A 438 -2.51 -2.56 -22.70
C PRO A 438 -2.07 -2.87 -24.14
N GLN A 439 -1.16 -2.05 -24.68
CA GLN A 439 -0.64 -2.17 -26.04
C GLN A 439 0.80 -2.70 -26.04
N LEU A 440 1.12 -3.59 -26.98
CA LEU A 440 2.50 -4.00 -27.27
C LEU A 440 3.16 -2.91 -28.12
N ARG A 441 3.83 -1.97 -27.47
CA ARG A 441 4.39 -0.77 -28.12
C ARG A 441 5.57 -0.22 -27.34
N ASP A 442 6.63 0.12 -28.05
CA ASP A 442 7.81 0.77 -27.48
C ASP A 442 7.54 2.27 -27.21
N PHE A 443 7.86 2.72 -25.99
CA PHE A 443 7.85 4.12 -25.57
C PHE A 443 8.48 5.07 -26.59
N PHE A 444 9.60 4.68 -27.21
CA PHE A 444 10.32 5.56 -28.14
C PHE A 444 9.57 5.83 -29.46
N THR A 445 8.53 5.05 -29.75
CA THR A 445 7.72 5.18 -30.98
C THR A 445 6.55 6.14 -30.85
N TYR A 446 6.27 6.67 -29.66
CA TYR A 446 5.18 7.64 -29.48
C TYR A 446 5.57 9.00 -30.06
N THR A 447 4.64 9.62 -30.78
CA THR A 447 4.78 10.97 -31.32
C THR A 447 3.97 11.97 -30.50
N ALA A 448 4.37 13.24 -30.49
CA ALA A 448 3.61 14.30 -29.83
C ALA A 448 2.18 14.42 -30.38
N LYS A 449 2.01 14.23 -31.70
CA LYS A 449 0.69 14.23 -32.35
C LYS A 449 -0.22 13.14 -31.78
N GLU A 450 0.26 11.91 -31.64
CA GLU A 450 -0.56 10.82 -31.07
C GLU A 450 -0.94 11.08 -29.60
N ILE A 451 -0.01 11.62 -28.82
CA ILE A 451 -0.29 11.99 -27.42
C ILE A 451 -1.32 13.11 -27.35
N ALA A 452 -1.19 14.15 -28.19
CA ALA A 452 -2.15 15.24 -28.29
C ALA A 452 -3.53 14.75 -28.75
N ASP A 453 -3.59 13.95 -29.81
CA ASP A 453 -4.83 13.34 -30.32
C ASP A 453 -5.50 12.51 -29.23
N ALA A 454 -4.72 11.75 -28.43
CA ALA A 454 -5.26 10.95 -27.35
C ALA A 454 -5.84 11.80 -26.20
N CYS A 455 -5.32 13.00 -25.96
CA CYS A 455 -5.85 13.97 -25.01
C CYS A 455 -7.14 14.67 -25.51
N CYS A 456 -7.32 14.79 -26.83
CA CYS A 456 -8.48 15.42 -27.46
C CYS A 456 -9.66 14.45 -27.67
N ALA A 457 -9.39 13.16 -27.88
CA ALA A 457 -10.42 12.18 -28.19
C ALA A 457 -11.39 11.95 -27.01
N ARG A 458 -12.66 12.35 -27.17
CA ARG A 458 -13.76 11.92 -26.30
C ARG A 458 -13.95 10.40 -26.39
N ASN A 459 -14.44 9.78 -25.31
CA ASN A 459 -15.00 8.43 -25.36
C ASN A 459 -16.19 8.43 -26.34
N ASN A 460 -15.97 8.02 -27.59
CA ASN A 460 -17.02 7.78 -28.56
C ASN A 460 -17.78 6.50 -28.16
N ALA A 461 -18.72 6.61 -27.23
CA ALA A 461 -19.84 5.68 -27.14
C ALA A 461 -20.99 6.28 -27.97
N SER A 462 -21.23 5.70 -29.13
CA SER A 462 -22.36 5.97 -29.99
C SER A 462 -23.68 5.79 -29.23
N ILE A 463 -24.36 6.88 -28.91
CA ILE A 463 -25.81 6.87 -28.67
C ILE A 463 -26.46 6.64 -30.04
N PRO A 464 -27.25 5.57 -30.25
CA PRO A 464 -27.98 5.43 -31.50
C PRO A 464 -28.97 6.59 -31.57
N ALA A 465 -28.87 7.38 -32.64
CA ALA A 465 -29.80 8.46 -32.93
C ALA A 465 -31.21 7.87 -33.06
N THR A 466 -32.02 7.99 -32.02
CA THR A 466 -33.47 7.90 -32.17
C THR A 466 -33.88 9.12 -32.99
N ARG A 467 -34.27 8.86 -34.24
CA ARG A 467 -34.95 9.83 -35.09
C ARG A 467 -36.24 10.25 -34.39
N ASP A 468 -36.22 11.42 -33.76
CA ASP A 468 -37.44 12.18 -33.54
C ASP A 468 -37.28 13.55 -34.18
N LYS A 469 -38.15 13.79 -35.16
CA LYS A 469 -38.31 15.08 -35.82
C LYS A 469 -39.21 15.91 -34.91
N ASP A 470 -38.71 16.98 -34.29
CA ASP A 470 -39.42 18.26 -34.26
C ASP A 470 -38.66 19.39 -33.53
N LYS A 471 -38.55 20.50 -34.28
CA LYS A 471 -38.72 21.93 -33.89
C LYS A 471 -37.70 22.64 -32.98
N HIS A 472 -37.02 23.59 -33.63
CA HIS A 472 -36.54 24.88 -33.16
C HIS A 472 -36.24 25.05 -31.66
N ALA A 473 -34.96 24.93 -31.32
CA ALA A 473 -34.35 25.67 -30.21
C ALA A 473 -32.97 26.17 -30.63
N THR A 474 -32.67 27.39 -30.24
CA THR A 474 -31.52 28.22 -30.57
C THR A 474 -30.18 27.54 -30.27
N CYS A 475 -29.23 27.76 -31.17
CA CYS A 475 -27.90 27.17 -31.16
C CYS A 475 -27.03 27.81 -30.07
N ASP A 476 -27.06 27.27 -28.85
CA ASP A 476 -26.00 27.52 -27.88
C ASP A 476 -24.75 26.75 -28.29
N LYS A 477 -23.86 27.46 -28.99
CA LYS A 477 -22.50 27.03 -29.30
C LYS A 477 -21.65 27.02 -28.01
N HIS A 478 -21.92 26.08 -27.11
CA HIS A 478 -20.99 25.73 -26.04
C HIS A 478 -20.25 24.45 -26.39
N ALA A 479 -19.42 24.53 -27.44
CA ALA A 479 -18.40 23.53 -27.72
C ALA A 479 -17.36 23.59 -26.58
N ALA A 480 -17.34 22.58 -25.72
CA ALA A 480 -16.23 22.37 -24.80
C ALA A 480 -14.94 22.32 -25.63
N SER A 481 -14.00 23.25 -25.40
CA SER A 481 -12.72 23.24 -26.10
C SER A 481 -11.98 21.94 -25.76
N ASP A 482 -11.54 21.20 -26.78
CA ASP A 482 -10.77 19.95 -26.70
C ASP A 482 -9.37 20.11 -26.04
N ASN A 483 -9.08 21.28 -25.46
CA ASN A 483 -7.75 21.65 -24.99
C ASN A 483 -7.53 21.55 -23.47
N ASP A 484 -8.52 21.09 -22.72
CA ASP A 484 -8.48 21.09 -21.25
C ASP A 484 -7.76 19.87 -20.63
N THR A 485 -7.53 18.83 -21.42
CA THR A 485 -6.80 17.63 -20.99
C THR A 485 -5.31 17.77 -21.26
N GLN A 486 -4.49 17.63 -20.22
CA GLN A 486 -3.03 17.68 -20.28
C GLN A 486 -2.39 16.28 -20.19
N PRO A 487 -1.32 15.99 -20.95
CA PRO A 487 -0.65 14.70 -20.90
C PRO A 487 0.22 14.55 -19.64
N VAL A 488 0.13 13.39 -18.99
CA VAL A 488 0.96 13.01 -17.84
C VAL A 488 1.64 11.69 -18.12
N ILE A 489 2.96 11.69 -18.33
CA ILE A 489 3.75 10.47 -18.51
C ILE A 489 4.30 10.01 -17.15
N VAL A 490 3.98 8.78 -16.77
CA VAL A 490 4.57 8.10 -15.61
C VAL A 490 5.48 6.97 -16.08
N LEU A 491 6.70 6.92 -15.53
CA LEU A 491 7.71 5.95 -15.94
C LEU A 491 8.38 5.30 -14.73
N ASN A 492 8.46 3.97 -14.77
CA ASN A 492 9.33 3.18 -13.92
C ASN A 492 10.28 2.35 -14.82
N PRO A 493 11.26 2.99 -15.49
CA PRO A 493 12.17 2.29 -16.37
C PRO A 493 12.98 1.24 -15.60
N PRO A 494 13.45 0.18 -16.27
CA PRO A 494 14.25 -0.84 -15.61
C PRO A 494 15.53 -0.22 -15.02
N TYR A 495 15.90 -0.67 -13.82
CA TYR A 495 17.09 -0.23 -13.10
C TYR A 495 17.77 -1.40 -12.39
N GLY A 496 19.07 -1.28 -12.16
CA GLY A 496 19.87 -2.25 -11.39
C GLY A 496 20.97 -2.90 -12.22
N LYS A 497 22.09 -3.22 -11.55
CA LYS A 497 23.32 -3.71 -12.18
C LYS A 497 23.26 -5.18 -12.65
N ARG A 498 22.15 -5.88 -12.37
CA ARG A 498 21.95 -7.31 -12.70
C ARG A 498 21.13 -7.53 -13.96
N LEU A 499 20.66 -6.45 -14.60
CA LEU A 499 19.91 -6.54 -15.84
C LEU A 499 20.88 -6.46 -17.00
N ASP A 500 20.72 -7.35 -17.97
CA ASP A 500 21.60 -7.51 -19.14
C ASP A 500 21.32 -6.42 -20.20
N PHE A 501 21.39 -5.15 -19.81
CA PHE A 501 21.26 -4.00 -20.71
C PHE A 501 22.04 -2.77 -20.25
N ASP A 502 22.36 -1.89 -21.19
CA ASP A 502 23.03 -0.61 -20.94
C ASP A 502 22.05 0.42 -20.35
N ALA A 503 21.88 0.39 -19.03
CA ALA A 503 21.01 1.34 -18.33
C ALA A 503 21.40 2.82 -18.54
N PRO A 504 22.68 3.23 -18.42
CA PRO A 504 23.09 4.60 -18.74
C PRO A 504 22.68 5.07 -20.15
N ALA A 505 22.80 4.22 -21.17
CA ALA A 505 22.36 4.54 -22.54
C ALA A 505 20.83 4.63 -22.63
N LEU A 506 20.09 3.76 -21.96
CA LEU A 506 18.64 3.82 -21.89
C LEU A 506 18.15 5.16 -21.29
N TYR A 507 18.68 5.55 -20.13
CA TYR A 507 18.30 6.83 -19.49
C TYR A 507 18.68 8.05 -20.32
N THR A 508 19.78 7.99 -21.09
CA THR A 508 20.12 9.02 -22.09
C THR A 508 19.03 9.12 -23.17
N ARG A 509 18.60 7.99 -23.73
CA ARG A 509 17.53 7.95 -24.75
C ARG A 509 16.21 8.44 -24.19
N ILE A 510 15.86 8.05 -22.95
CA ILE A 510 14.63 8.50 -22.28
C ILE A 510 14.64 10.03 -22.13
N GLY A 511 15.72 10.61 -21.61
CA GLY A 511 15.83 12.06 -21.46
C GLY A 511 15.66 12.80 -22.79
N LYS A 512 16.34 12.35 -23.86
CA LYS A 512 16.17 12.92 -25.22
C LYS A 512 14.73 12.85 -25.70
N LYS A 513 14.08 11.69 -25.53
CA LYS A 513 12.70 11.48 -25.99
C LYS A 513 11.71 12.36 -25.22
N LEU A 514 11.89 12.51 -23.90
CA LEU A 514 11.02 13.38 -23.10
C LEU A 514 11.17 14.85 -23.50
N ALA A 515 12.40 15.32 -23.72
CA ALA A 515 12.65 16.69 -24.19
C ALA A 515 12.10 16.94 -25.60
N GLU A 516 12.22 15.96 -26.50
CA GLU A 516 11.60 15.97 -27.83
C GLU A 516 10.08 16.08 -27.75
N LEU A 517 9.43 15.20 -26.96
CA LEU A 517 7.98 15.21 -26.80
C LEU A 517 7.47 16.51 -26.19
N ALA A 518 8.16 17.05 -25.18
CA ALA A 518 7.80 18.33 -24.56
C ALA A 518 7.77 19.47 -25.60
N ARG A 519 8.85 19.63 -26.36
CA ARG A 519 8.97 20.63 -27.44
C ARG A 519 7.93 20.44 -28.53
N GLU A 520 7.64 19.20 -28.93
CA GLU A 520 6.71 18.92 -30.03
C GLU A 520 5.24 18.95 -29.62
N LEU A 521 4.93 18.95 -28.32
CA LEU A 521 3.59 19.11 -27.77
C LEU A 521 3.18 20.60 -27.67
N GLU A 522 4.13 21.54 -27.64
CA GLU A 522 3.86 22.98 -27.56
C GLU A 522 2.94 23.50 -28.68
N PRO A 523 3.10 23.14 -29.97
CA PRO A 523 2.21 23.60 -31.04
C PRO A 523 0.77 23.11 -30.89
N PHE A 524 0.56 22.02 -30.14
CA PHE A 524 -0.77 21.49 -29.80
C PHE A 524 -1.36 22.14 -28.54
N GLY A 525 -0.64 23.07 -27.91
CA GLY A 525 -1.06 23.72 -26.65
C GLY A 525 -1.08 22.77 -25.46
N LYS A 526 -0.29 21.68 -25.51
CA LYS A 526 -0.21 20.67 -24.44
C LYS A 526 1.08 20.87 -23.65
N LYS A 527 0.97 20.91 -22.32
CA LYS A 527 2.11 20.94 -21.40
C LYS A 527 2.34 19.54 -20.85
N LEU A 528 3.53 19.00 -21.04
CA LEU A 528 3.83 17.64 -20.65
C LEU A 528 4.20 17.58 -19.17
N THR A 529 3.44 16.85 -18.37
CA THR A 529 3.89 16.50 -17.01
C THR A 529 4.55 15.14 -17.05
N VAL A 530 5.71 15.01 -16.42
CA VAL A 530 6.47 13.76 -16.32
C VAL A 530 6.68 13.43 -14.86
N ALA A 531 6.49 12.17 -14.48
CA ALA A 531 6.97 11.59 -13.25
C ALA A 531 7.75 10.31 -13.55
N ILE A 532 9.05 10.29 -13.25
CA ILE A 532 9.95 9.19 -13.58
C ILE A 532 10.77 8.75 -12.36
N LEU A 533 10.87 7.44 -12.14
CA LEU A 533 11.83 6.87 -11.20
C LEU A 533 13.19 6.68 -11.88
N ALA A 534 14.26 7.14 -11.24
CA ALA A 534 15.63 6.89 -11.67
C ALA A 534 16.50 6.43 -10.50
N PRO A 535 17.45 5.50 -10.70
CA PRO A 535 18.32 5.03 -9.62
C PRO A 535 19.36 6.08 -9.26
N ASN A 536 19.74 6.13 -7.98
CA ASN A 536 20.87 6.95 -7.57
C ASN A 536 22.13 6.50 -8.31
N ASP A 537 22.87 7.47 -8.85
CA ASP A 537 24.15 7.20 -9.50
C ASP A 537 25.16 6.68 -8.49
N ASP A 538 26.07 5.84 -8.97
CA ASP A 538 27.14 5.31 -8.13
C ASP A 538 28.26 6.36 -8.00
N PRO A 539 28.50 6.90 -6.78
CA PRO A 539 29.34 8.07 -6.58
C PRO A 539 30.84 7.77 -6.71
N ARG A 540 31.23 6.50 -6.92
CA ARG A 540 32.65 6.12 -6.99
C ARG A 540 33.31 6.65 -8.27
N PRO A 541 34.52 7.24 -8.18
CA PRO A 541 35.25 7.72 -9.36
C PRO A 541 35.42 6.60 -10.41
N GLY A 542 35.13 6.92 -11.67
CA GLY A 542 35.20 5.96 -12.78
C GLY A 542 33.97 5.05 -12.94
N SER A 543 32.94 5.21 -12.11
CA SER A 543 31.69 4.48 -12.28
C SER A 543 30.99 4.86 -13.59
N LYS A 544 30.57 3.84 -14.34
CA LYS A 544 29.74 3.99 -15.55
C LYS A 544 28.24 4.03 -15.24
N PHE A 545 27.83 3.81 -13.99
CA PHE A 545 26.41 3.76 -13.61
C PHE A 545 25.88 5.17 -13.33
N THR A 546 25.66 5.93 -14.41
CA THR A 546 25.27 7.36 -14.42
C THR A 546 23.88 7.58 -15.02
N CYS A 547 22.89 6.79 -14.59
CA CYS A 547 21.54 6.82 -15.14
C CYS A 547 20.86 8.16 -14.89
N THR A 548 20.87 8.65 -13.64
CA THR A 548 20.22 9.90 -13.26
C THR A 548 20.92 11.09 -13.90
N ALA A 549 22.26 11.15 -13.85
CA ALA A 549 23.03 12.21 -14.50
C ALA A 549 22.78 12.28 -16.01
N ASN A 550 22.71 11.14 -16.70
CA ASN A 550 22.39 11.11 -18.13
C ASN A 550 20.96 11.59 -18.40
N LEU A 551 19.97 11.15 -17.63
CA LEU A 551 18.58 11.61 -17.75
C LEU A 551 18.49 13.14 -17.63
N LEU A 552 19.08 13.70 -16.57
CA LEU A 552 19.01 15.14 -16.29
C LEU A 552 19.85 15.98 -17.26
N ARG A 553 20.92 15.42 -17.84
CA ARG A 553 21.69 16.09 -18.90
C ARG A 553 20.86 16.27 -20.16
N GLU A 554 20.13 15.23 -20.58
CA GLU A 554 19.35 15.25 -21.81
C GLU A 554 17.95 15.88 -21.63
N CYS A 555 17.40 15.86 -20.41
CA CYS A 555 16.17 16.58 -20.05
C CYS A 555 16.39 17.47 -18.81
N PRO A 556 17.03 18.64 -18.98
CA PRO A 556 17.34 19.56 -17.87
C PRO A 556 16.12 20.08 -17.11
N ALA A 557 14.95 20.08 -17.73
CA ALA A 557 13.70 20.54 -17.11
C ALA A 557 13.23 19.64 -15.95
N LEU A 558 13.76 18.42 -15.84
CA LEU A 558 13.52 17.51 -14.70
C LEU A 558 14.47 17.77 -13.51
N ASP A 559 15.52 18.57 -13.69
CA ASP A 559 16.52 18.84 -12.66
C ASP A 559 16.05 20.00 -11.77
N PRO A 560 15.79 19.80 -10.46
CA PRO A 560 15.41 20.89 -9.55
C PRO A 560 16.44 22.03 -9.46
N GLN A 561 17.71 21.77 -9.81
CA GLN A 561 18.74 22.82 -9.84
C GLN A 561 18.58 23.77 -11.03
N ARG A 562 17.96 23.30 -12.12
CA ARG A 562 17.76 24.06 -13.37
C ARG A 562 16.31 24.52 -13.55
N ASN A 563 15.37 23.75 -13.00
CA ASN A 563 13.95 24.04 -12.98
C ASN A 563 13.44 24.04 -11.53
N PRO A 564 13.29 25.22 -10.88
CA PRO A 564 12.80 25.30 -9.51
C PRO A 564 11.39 24.75 -9.29
N SER A 565 10.58 24.61 -10.35
CA SER A 565 9.28 23.95 -10.22
C SER A 565 9.41 22.43 -10.21
N ALA A 566 10.49 21.84 -10.72
CA ALA A 566 10.72 20.40 -10.69
C ALA A 566 10.96 19.90 -9.25
N ARG A 567 10.50 18.70 -8.96
CA ARG A 567 10.63 18.05 -7.65
C ARG A 567 11.42 16.76 -7.79
N ARG A 568 12.43 16.59 -6.93
CA ARG A 568 13.09 15.31 -6.70
C ARG A 568 12.72 14.79 -5.32
N ILE A 569 12.03 13.66 -5.28
CA ILE A 569 11.70 12.95 -4.05
C ILE A 569 12.65 11.78 -3.91
N ALA A 570 13.52 11.82 -2.89
CA ALA A 570 14.41 10.70 -2.58
C ALA A 570 13.60 9.56 -1.95
N THR A 571 13.68 8.38 -2.55
CA THR A 571 12.92 7.21 -2.10
C THR A 571 13.76 5.94 -2.22
N SER A 572 13.20 4.79 -1.89
CA SER A 572 13.86 3.51 -2.08
C SER A 572 12.86 2.42 -2.44
N HIS A 573 13.30 1.48 -3.26
CA HIS A 573 12.50 0.34 -3.67
C HIS A 573 13.40 -0.85 -4.01
N GLY A 574 13.03 -2.06 -3.59
CA GLY A 574 13.83 -3.27 -3.84
C GLY A 574 15.26 -3.22 -3.27
N GLY A 575 15.50 -2.44 -2.21
CA GLY A 575 16.84 -2.25 -1.63
C GLY A 575 17.74 -1.26 -2.39
N LEU A 576 17.22 -0.59 -3.43
CA LEU A 576 17.93 0.44 -4.18
C LEU A 576 17.42 1.84 -3.80
N GLY A 577 18.34 2.78 -3.63
CA GLY A 577 18.01 4.20 -3.51
C GLY A 577 17.63 4.78 -4.87
N LEU A 578 16.47 5.42 -4.94
CA LEU A 578 15.90 6.00 -6.15
C LEU A 578 15.58 7.49 -5.93
N GLY A 579 15.47 8.24 -7.03
CA GLY A 579 14.81 9.53 -7.07
C GLY A 579 13.56 9.46 -7.93
N ALA A 580 12.42 9.90 -7.41
CA ALA A 580 11.27 10.23 -8.24
C ALA A 580 11.39 11.69 -8.68
N PHE A 581 11.52 11.90 -9.99
CA PHE A 581 11.63 13.22 -10.62
C PHE A 581 10.29 13.58 -11.23
N ILE A 582 9.68 14.67 -10.77
CA ILE A 582 8.37 15.13 -11.22
C ILE A 582 8.48 16.58 -11.69
N ALA A 583 8.06 16.86 -12.91
CA ALA A 583 8.00 18.23 -13.44
C ALA A 583 6.96 18.35 -14.55
N GLN A 584 6.42 19.56 -14.71
CA GLN A 584 5.81 19.99 -15.97
C GLN A 584 6.92 20.58 -16.83
N ILE A 585 7.14 20.02 -18.01
CA ILE A 585 8.26 20.30 -18.91
C ILE A 585 7.80 20.74 -20.30
#